data_AF-A0A1J8Q0S3-F1
#
_entry.id   AF-A0A1J8Q0S3-F1
#
_cell.length_a   1.000
_cell.length_b   1.000
_cell.length_c   1.000
_cell.angle_alpha   90.00
_cell.angle_beta   90.00
_cell.angle_gamma   90.00
#
_symmetry.space_group_name_H-M   'P 1'
#
loop_
_entity.id
_entity.type
_entity.pdbx_description
1 polymer ?
#
loop_
_entity_poly.entity_id
_entity_poly.type
_entity_poly.pdbx_seq_one_letter_code
_entity_poly.pdbx_strand_id
1 'polypeptide(L)'
;MRSVRKAAVCLFLAVERVLTAQIPLSPDYPEESLDFYSHFERDPRQWDLDEPHAVNATGNLVFETANSLLQHWANTRLRIGHTIVPGIVPVGTILYHGAITGPHIPTALDWVAMEPEHSMVFCRGSVETGCWHATFAVTRPMKVLYFDGNSAAKIPEGTMDTQDLRIQDLCKWGLQNGINGLVRMEVNFEIMICNFTSHMEVVSFSNLDSPRLAIDNITDQPEYSNTAHHTFEIMHSTSWRENYPGETRIILDYSALISFYDTDLVPSLVPRRVGLERWDHRVAGISPEDIERVEDRLAQVLERPPVTASAAWT
;
A
#
# COMPACT_ATOMS: atom_id res chain seq x y z
N MET A 1 12.64 -24.74 52.59
CA MET A 1 13.79 -25.01 51.69
C MET A 1 13.47 -25.72 50.36
N ARG A 2 12.30 -26.35 50.14
CA ARG A 2 11.96 -26.99 48.84
C ARG A 2 11.40 -26.06 47.75
N SER A 3 10.85 -24.89 48.11
CA SER A 3 10.22 -23.96 47.15
C SER A 3 11.23 -23.10 46.38
N VAL A 4 12.32 -22.67 47.03
CA VAL A 4 13.34 -21.80 46.42
C VAL A 4 14.15 -22.53 45.33
N ARG A 5 14.36 -23.85 45.49
CA ARG A 5 15.05 -24.67 44.47
C ARG A 5 14.24 -24.85 43.18
N LYS A 6 12.90 -24.83 43.23
CA LYS A 6 12.07 -24.95 42.02
C LYS A 6 12.03 -23.65 41.23
N ALA A 7 12.00 -22.50 41.91
CA ALA A 7 12.03 -21.18 41.26
C ALA A 7 13.38 -20.92 40.55
N ALA A 8 14.50 -21.33 41.16
CA ALA A 8 15.81 -21.19 40.53
C ALA A 8 15.93 -22.04 39.25
N VAL A 9 15.44 -23.28 39.25
CA VAL A 9 15.49 -24.17 38.07
C VAL A 9 14.62 -23.64 36.92
N CYS A 10 13.45 -23.07 37.21
CA CYS A 10 12.62 -22.44 36.17
C CYS A 10 13.25 -21.17 35.58
N LEU A 11 13.98 -20.38 36.38
CA LEU A 11 14.67 -19.18 35.89
C LEU A 11 15.87 -19.54 35.00
N PHE A 12 16.63 -20.57 35.36
CA PHE A 12 17.75 -21.06 34.53
C PHE A 12 17.27 -21.64 33.19
N LEU A 13 16.16 -22.40 33.18
CA LEU A 13 15.60 -22.94 31.93
C LEU A 13 14.99 -21.86 31.02
N ALA A 14 14.50 -20.76 31.58
CA ALA A 14 14.01 -19.62 30.78
C ALA A 14 15.17 -18.82 30.17
N VAL A 15 16.29 -18.66 30.88
CA VAL A 15 17.48 -17.95 30.38
C VAL A 15 18.19 -18.77 29.28
N GLU A 16 18.28 -20.10 29.41
CA GLU A 16 18.82 -20.94 28.33
C GLU A 16 17.96 -20.89 27.07
N ARG A 17 16.63 -20.85 27.18
CA ARG A 17 15.76 -20.76 26.00
C ARG A 17 15.82 -19.40 25.29
N VAL A 18 16.12 -18.32 25.99
CA VAL A 18 16.29 -16.98 25.39
C VAL A 18 17.64 -16.87 24.68
N LEU A 19 18.69 -17.53 25.19
CA LEU A 19 20.01 -17.55 24.54
C LEU A 19 20.05 -18.47 23.30
N THR A 20 19.18 -19.47 23.21
CA THR A 20 19.09 -20.36 22.03
C THR A 20 18.19 -19.83 20.90
N ALA A 21 17.56 -18.66 21.06
CA ALA A 21 16.77 -18.02 20.02
C ALA A 21 17.60 -17.09 19.11
N GLN A 22 18.89 -16.90 19.42
CA GLN A 22 19.82 -16.34 18.45
C GLN A 22 20.29 -17.47 17.54
N ILE A 23 19.90 -17.39 16.27
CA ILE A 23 20.51 -18.20 15.21
C ILE A 23 22.02 -17.94 15.28
N PRO A 24 22.87 -18.95 15.50
CA PRO A 24 24.30 -18.75 15.40
C PRO A 24 24.59 -18.38 13.94
N LEU A 25 25.05 -17.15 13.69
CA LEU A 25 25.67 -16.81 12.42
C LEU A 25 27.02 -17.54 12.40
N SER A 26 27.01 -18.82 11.99
CA SER A 26 28.24 -19.56 11.68
C SER A 26 28.73 -19.05 10.33
N PRO A 27 29.96 -18.49 10.23
CA PRO A 27 30.46 -17.89 8.99
C PRO A 27 31.09 -18.95 8.06
N ASP A 28 30.55 -20.17 8.03
CA ASP A 28 31.03 -21.21 7.13
C ASP A 28 30.28 -21.11 5.80
N TYR A 29 30.69 -20.14 4.99
CA TYR A 29 30.35 -20.15 3.56
C TYR A 29 31.30 -21.13 2.84
N PRO A 30 30.79 -22.07 2.04
CA PRO A 30 31.63 -22.80 1.09
C PRO A 30 32.31 -21.81 0.16
N GLU A 31 33.63 -21.92 -0.01
CA GLU A 31 34.38 -21.24 -1.08
C GLU A 31 33.93 -21.79 -2.44
N GLU A 32 32.77 -21.36 -2.93
CA GLU A 32 32.51 -21.38 -4.37
C GLU A 32 32.97 -20.03 -4.95
N SER A 33 33.87 -20.12 -5.91
CA SER A 33 34.56 -19.01 -6.56
C SER A 33 33.58 -17.93 -7.04
N LEU A 34 33.57 -16.80 -6.33
CA LEU A 34 32.91 -15.55 -6.71
C LEU A 34 33.66 -14.81 -7.84
N ASP A 35 34.25 -15.54 -8.79
CA ASP A 35 35.02 -14.97 -9.91
C ASP A 35 34.14 -14.21 -10.93
N PHE A 36 32.82 -14.16 -10.71
CA PHE A 36 31.89 -13.43 -11.58
C PHE A 36 31.61 -11.98 -11.13
N TYR A 37 32.08 -11.55 -9.96
CA TYR A 37 31.87 -10.20 -9.41
C TYR A 37 33.18 -9.43 -9.20
N SER A 38 34.05 -9.38 -10.21
CA SER A 38 35.34 -8.66 -10.11
C SER A 38 35.24 -7.13 -10.21
N HIS A 39 34.06 -6.53 -9.99
CA HIS A 39 33.85 -5.08 -10.04
C HIS A 39 33.64 -4.40 -8.68
N PHE A 40 33.66 -5.16 -7.58
CA PHE A 40 33.71 -4.60 -6.24
C PHE A 40 35.15 -4.63 -5.73
N GLU A 41 35.83 -3.49 -5.74
CA GLU A 41 37.20 -3.32 -5.18
C GLU A 41 37.26 -3.45 -3.65
N ARG A 42 36.18 -3.83 -2.96
CA ARG A 42 36.15 -3.99 -1.50
C ARG A 42 35.82 -5.42 -1.10
N ASP A 43 36.61 -5.94 -0.18
CA ASP A 43 36.35 -7.23 0.50
C ASP A 43 34.95 -7.17 1.15
N PRO A 44 34.00 -8.03 0.75
CA PRO A 44 32.65 -8.04 1.32
C PRO A 44 32.62 -8.35 2.84
N ARG A 45 33.74 -8.76 3.43
CA ARG A 45 33.91 -8.95 4.88
C ARG A 45 34.32 -7.69 5.65
N GLN A 46 34.65 -6.60 4.97
CA GLN A 46 35.10 -5.36 5.61
C GLN A 46 33.95 -4.37 5.75
N TRP A 47 33.15 -4.53 6.81
CA TRP A 47 32.14 -3.55 7.21
C TRP A 47 32.80 -2.50 8.09
N ASP A 48 33.00 -1.30 7.56
CA ASP A 48 33.51 -0.16 8.32
C ASP A 48 32.33 0.69 8.82
N LEU A 49 32.03 0.62 10.12
CA LEU A 49 30.96 1.40 10.74
C LEU A 49 31.33 2.87 10.93
N ASP A 50 32.62 3.21 10.80
CA ASP A 50 33.12 4.58 10.91
C ASP A 50 33.13 5.30 9.56
N GLU A 51 32.94 4.58 8.44
CA GLU A 51 32.78 5.19 7.13
C GLU A 51 31.42 5.91 7.05
N PRO A 52 31.40 7.23 6.79
CA PRO A 52 30.15 7.94 6.64
C PRO A 52 29.41 7.41 5.40
N HIS A 53 28.10 7.23 5.54
CA HIS A 53 27.26 6.86 4.40
C HIS A 53 27.41 7.87 3.26
N ALA A 54 27.34 7.37 2.02
CA ALA A 54 27.30 8.25 0.85
C ALA A 54 26.16 9.28 1.01
N VAL A 55 26.42 10.54 0.65
CA VAL A 55 25.46 11.64 0.84
C VAL A 55 24.14 11.40 0.09
N ASN A 56 24.19 10.61 -0.98
CA ASN A 56 23.06 10.19 -1.80
C ASN A 56 22.57 8.77 -1.47
N ALA A 57 22.99 8.16 -0.36
CA ALA A 57 22.52 6.85 0.03
C ALA A 57 21.02 6.90 0.35
N THR A 58 20.24 6.06 -0.34
CA THR A 58 18.78 5.99 -0.18
C THR A 58 18.29 4.65 0.35
N GLY A 59 19.19 3.70 0.63
CA GLY A 59 18.83 2.34 1.04
C GLY A 59 17.93 2.30 2.27
N ASN A 60 18.20 3.14 3.28
CA ASN A 60 17.34 3.28 4.46
C ASN A 60 15.91 3.71 4.10
N LEU A 61 15.75 4.59 3.09
CA LEU A 61 14.44 5.06 2.63
C LEU A 61 13.65 3.92 1.98
N VAL A 62 14.32 3.11 1.15
CA VAL A 62 13.71 1.94 0.49
C VAL A 62 13.25 0.91 1.53
N PHE A 63 14.10 0.54 2.49
CA PHE A 63 13.74 -0.44 3.53
C PHE A 63 12.64 0.07 4.46
N GLU A 64 12.68 1.34 4.86
CA GLU A 64 11.62 1.94 5.66
C GLU A 64 10.28 1.96 4.90
N THR A 65 10.30 2.27 3.61
CA THR A 65 9.08 2.20 2.78
C THR A 65 8.55 0.78 2.67
N ALA A 66 9.40 -0.20 2.34
CA ALA A 66 9.00 -1.60 2.24
C ALA A 66 8.34 -2.10 3.54
N ASN A 67 8.89 -1.71 4.70
CA ASN A 67 8.32 -2.04 6.00
C ASN A 67 6.98 -1.33 6.29
N SER A 68 6.65 -0.27 5.57
CA SER A 68 5.48 0.59 5.81
C SER A 68 4.32 0.35 4.84
N LEU A 69 4.52 -0.48 3.81
CA LEU A 69 3.49 -0.75 2.80
C LEU A 69 2.21 -1.27 3.44
N LEU A 70 1.06 -0.79 2.93
CA LEU A 70 -0.29 -1.15 3.39
C LEU A 70 -0.62 -0.81 4.85
N GLN A 71 0.22 -0.03 5.55
CA GLN A 71 -0.08 0.47 6.90
C GLN A 71 -0.57 1.91 6.86
N HIS A 72 -1.73 2.18 7.46
CA HIS A 72 -2.34 3.50 7.38
C HIS A 72 -1.44 4.59 8.00
N TRP A 73 -1.03 4.47 9.26
CA TRP A 73 -0.30 5.54 9.96
C TRP A 73 1.03 5.90 9.29
N ALA A 74 1.78 4.89 8.86
CA ALA A 74 3.07 5.10 8.22
C ALA A 74 2.91 5.89 6.90
N ASN A 75 1.90 5.56 6.11
CA ASN A 75 1.57 6.25 4.86
C ASN A 75 0.89 7.62 5.10
N THR A 76 0.19 7.83 6.22
CA THR A 76 -0.34 9.14 6.61
C THR A 76 0.77 10.09 7.01
N ARG A 77 1.73 9.58 7.80
CA ARG A 77 2.92 10.34 8.19
C ARG A 77 3.68 10.66 6.91
N LEU A 78 4.14 9.63 6.19
CA LEU A 78 4.97 9.74 4.98
C LEU A 78 4.07 9.81 3.75
N ARG A 79 3.32 10.90 3.68
CA ARG A 79 2.22 11.10 2.72
C ARG A 79 2.64 11.04 1.25
N ILE A 80 3.87 11.42 0.91
CA ILE A 80 4.36 11.41 -0.47
C ILE A 80 4.94 10.03 -0.77
N GLY A 81 4.19 9.25 -1.55
CA GLY A 81 4.61 7.94 -2.02
C GLY A 81 5.82 8.03 -2.94
N HIS A 82 6.70 7.03 -2.86
CA HIS A 82 7.89 6.89 -3.70
C HIS A 82 8.08 5.44 -4.17
N THR A 83 7.05 4.62 -4.14
CA THR A 83 7.13 3.20 -4.49
C THR A 83 5.87 2.73 -5.21
N ILE A 84 6.09 1.91 -6.23
CA ILE A 84 5.05 1.17 -6.94
C ILE A 84 5.28 -0.32 -6.67
N VAL A 85 4.26 -1.03 -6.22
CA VAL A 85 4.36 -2.47 -5.92
C VAL A 85 3.23 -3.23 -6.59
N PRO A 86 3.53 -4.19 -7.49
CA PRO A 86 2.53 -5.12 -7.99
C PRO A 86 1.95 -5.96 -6.86
N GLY A 87 0.67 -6.31 -6.98
CA GLY A 87 -0.01 -7.15 -6.01
C GLY A 87 -1.20 -7.89 -6.58
N ILE A 88 -1.81 -8.71 -5.73
CA ILE A 88 -2.99 -9.50 -6.05
C ILE A 88 -4.04 -9.29 -4.96
N VAL A 89 -5.27 -9.02 -5.38
CA VAL A 89 -6.45 -9.16 -4.53
C VAL A 89 -6.99 -10.59 -4.72
N PRO A 90 -6.99 -11.43 -3.67
CA PRO A 90 -7.44 -12.82 -3.76
C PRO A 90 -8.94 -12.95 -4.07
N VAL A 91 -9.32 -14.13 -4.55
CA VAL A 91 -10.72 -14.54 -4.69
C VAL A 91 -11.39 -14.56 -3.31
N GLY A 92 -12.63 -14.11 -3.25
CA GLY A 92 -13.41 -14.02 -2.02
C GLY A 92 -13.24 -12.71 -1.25
N THR A 93 -12.33 -11.82 -1.68
CA THR A 93 -12.24 -10.48 -1.10
C THR A 93 -13.53 -9.70 -1.38
N ILE A 94 -14.10 -9.12 -0.33
CA ILE A 94 -15.29 -8.28 -0.39
C ILE A 94 -14.87 -6.83 -0.54
N LEU A 95 -15.48 -6.14 -1.51
CA LEU A 95 -15.21 -4.76 -1.87
C LEU A 95 -16.51 -3.95 -1.88
N TYR A 96 -16.44 -2.66 -1.55
CA TYR A 96 -17.63 -1.84 -1.32
C TYR A 96 -17.63 -0.57 -2.16
N HIS A 97 -18.79 -0.14 -2.63
CA HIS A 97 -18.92 1.07 -3.45
C HIS A 97 -20.14 1.89 -3.02
N GLY A 98 -19.93 3.17 -2.72
CA GLY A 98 -21.00 4.13 -2.48
C GLY A 98 -21.38 4.82 -3.79
N ALA A 99 -22.58 4.56 -4.30
CA ALA A 99 -23.04 5.13 -5.57
C ALA A 99 -23.48 6.60 -5.38
N ILE A 100 -22.57 7.53 -5.70
CA ILE A 100 -22.78 8.97 -5.53
C ILE A 100 -23.98 9.50 -6.36
N THR A 101 -24.24 8.90 -7.52
CA THR A 101 -25.18 9.42 -8.53
C THR A 101 -26.49 8.64 -8.63
N GLY A 102 -26.85 7.88 -7.58
CA GLY A 102 -28.09 7.10 -7.51
C GLY A 102 -27.89 5.61 -7.82
N PRO A 103 -28.94 4.87 -8.20
CA PRO A 103 -28.87 3.43 -8.35
C PRO A 103 -28.11 3.02 -9.62
N HIS A 104 -26.79 3.00 -9.56
CA HIS A 104 -25.93 2.56 -10.64
C HIS A 104 -24.79 1.67 -10.12
N ILE A 105 -24.51 0.61 -10.87
CA ILE A 105 -23.29 -0.18 -10.73
C ILE A 105 -22.35 0.30 -11.84
N PRO A 106 -21.18 0.88 -11.50
CA PRO A 106 -20.22 1.32 -12.50
C PRO A 106 -19.87 0.20 -13.48
N THR A 107 -19.66 0.55 -14.75
CA THR A 107 -19.18 -0.38 -15.77
C THR A 107 -17.75 -0.07 -16.22
N ALA A 108 -17.30 1.16 -15.99
CA ALA A 108 -16.00 1.67 -16.39
C ALA A 108 -15.15 2.04 -15.16
N LEU A 109 -14.12 2.87 -15.35
CA LEU A 109 -13.25 3.34 -14.28
C LEU A 109 -14.05 4.00 -13.15
N ASP A 110 -13.96 3.41 -11.96
CA ASP A 110 -14.46 3.96 -10.70
C ASP A 110 -13.71 3.30 -9.53
N TRP A 111 -14.05 3.63 -8.29
CA TRP A 111 -13.37 3.11 -7.11
C TRP A 111 -14.24 2.16 -6.28
N VAL A 112 -13.58 1.31 -5.51
CA VAL A 112 -14.16 0.50 -4.44
C VAL A 112 -13.30 0.65 -3.19
N ALA A 113 -13.92 0.63 -2.01
CA ALA A 113 -13.22 0.59 -0.74
C ALA A 113 -13.03 -0.83 -0.24
N MET A 114 -11.99 -1.00 0.58
CA MET A 114 -11.76 -2.22 1.34
C MET A 114 -12.68 -2.34 2.56
N GLU A 115 -13.22 -1.23 3.06
CA GLU A 115 -14.13 -1.19 4.21
C GLU A 115 -15.47 -0.51 3.87
N PRO A 116 -16.59 -1.01 4.40
CA PRO A 116 -17.91 -0.46 4.10
C PRO A 116 -18.05 0.98 4.61
N GLU A 117 -17.54 1.30 5.79
CA GLU A 117 -17.65 2.64 6.41
C GLU A 117 -17.00 3.72 5.54
N HIS A 118 -15.85 3.41 4.93
CA HIS A 118 -15.18 4.32 4.00
C HIS A 118 -16.08 4.60 2.78
N SER A 119 -16.64 3.54 2.18
CA SER A 119 -17.49 3.71 0.99
C SER A 119 -18.85 4.36 1.27
N MET A 120 -19.44 4.13 2.44
CA MET A 120 -20.74 4.67 2.84
C MET A 120 -20.76 6.20 2.88
N VAL A 121 -19.63 6.85 3.20
CA VAL A 121 -19.58 8.32 3.24
C VAL A 121 -19.67 8.96 1.85
N PHE A 122 -19.34 8.21 0.81
CA PHE A 122 -19.51 8.64 -0.58
C PHE A 122 -20.86 8.24 -1.17
N CYS A 123 -21.62 7.40 -0.48
CA CYS A 123 -22.98 7.09 -0.87
C CYS A 123 -23.89 8.29 -0.55
N ARG A 124 -24.03 9.21 -1.53
CA ARG A 124 -24.79 10.45 -1.35
C ARG A 124 -26.26 10.23 -1.69
N GLY A 125 -27.15 10.57 -0.77
CA GLY A 125 -28.59 10.56 -0.97
C GLY A 125 -29.34 11.32 0.12
N SER A 126 -30.62 11.58 -0.09
CA SER A 126 -31.49 12.27 0.87
C SER A 126 -32.27 11.26 1.73
N VAL A 127 -32.98 11.76 2.74
CA VAL A 127 -33.93 10.95 3.52
C VAL A 127 -34.99 10.27 2.63
N GLU A 128 -35.38 10.91 1.52
CA GLU A 128 -36.39 10.37 0.61
C GLU A 128 -35.83 9.36 -0.38
N THR A 129 -34.62 9.60 -0.91
CA THR A 129 -34.03 8.75 -1.94
C THR A 129 -33.18 7.62 -1.37
N GLY A 130 -32.75 7.76 -0.11
CA GLY A 130 -31.77 6.90 0.54
C GLY A 130 -30.43 6.88 -0.19
N CYS A 131 -29.53 6.00 0.23
CA CYS A 131 -28.15 5.89 -0.26
C CYS A 131 -27.92 4.51 -0.88
N TRP A 132 -27.52 4.46 -2.15
CA TRP A 132 -27.24 3.21 -2.85
C TRP A 132 -25.82 2.71 -2.62
N HIS A 133 -25.70 1.52 -2.05
CA HIS A 133 -24.43 0.91 -1.69
C HIS A 133 -24.31 -0.49 -2.29
N ALA A 134 -23.23 -0.73 -3.02
CA ALA A 134 -22.94 -2.00 -3.67
C ALA A 134 -21.84 -2.75 -2.94
N THR A 135 -22.04 -4.05 -2.78
CA THR A 135 -21.02 -4.99 -2.31
C THR A 135 -20.63 -5.92 -3.46
N PHE A 136 -19.33 -6.05 -3.69
CA PHE A 136 -18.75 -6.93 -4.69
C PHE A 136 -17.97 -8.04 -4.02
N ALA A 137 -17.89 -9.20 -4.68
CA ALA A 137 -16.95 -10.26 -4.33
C ALA A 137 -16.00 -10.49 -5.51
N VAL A 138 -14.70 -10.53 -5.23
CA VAL A 138 -13.69 -10.91 -6.22
C VAL A 138 -13.86 -12.39 -6.56
N THR A 139 -14.16 -12.70 -7.82
CA THR A 139 -14.40 -14.07 -8.31
C THR A 139 -13.21 -14.65 -9.08
N ARG A 140 -12.26 -13.81 -9.49
CA ARG A 140 -10.97 -14.22 -10.07
C ARG A 140 -9.85 -13.38 -9.47
N PRO A 141 -8.63 -13.93 -9.22
CA PRO A 141 -7.52 -13.15 -8.69
C PRO A 141 -7.31 -11.89 -9.51
N MET A 142 -7.31 -10.73 -8.86
CA MET A 142 -7.24 -9.43 -9.52
C MET A 142 -5.82 -8.89 -9.36
N LYS A 143 -5.11 -8.68 -10.47
CA LYS A 143 -3.78 -8.05 -10.42
C LYS A 143 -3.94 -6.55 -10.23
N VAL A 144 -3.18 -5.99 -9.31
CA VAL A 144 -3.25 -4.57 -8.96
C VAL A 144 -1.87 -3.94 -8.87
N LEU A 145 -1.81 -2.62 -8.98
CA LEU A 145 -0.62 -1.82 -8.65
C LEU A 145 -0.91 -1.00 -7.40
N TYR A 146 -0.07 -1.11 -6.39
CA TYR A 146 -0.15 -0.31 -5.19
C TYR A 146 0.80 0.89 -5.26
N PHE A 147 0.26 2.08 -4.99
CA PHE A 147 0.99 3.32 -4.83
C PHE A 147 1.04 3.66 -3.34
N ASP A 148 2.23 3.65 -2.75
CA ASP A 148 2.44 3.97 -1.33
C ASP A 148 2.17 5.45 -1.02
N GLY A 149 2.31 5.81 0.26
CA GLY A 149 1.93 7.11 0.79
C GLY A 149 0.41 7.28 0.79
N ASN A 150 -0.01 8.53 0.95
CA ASN A 150 -1.40 8.93 0.99
C ASN A 150 -1.91 9.22 -0.43
N SER A 151 -1.74 8.23 -1.31
CA SER A 151 -1.76 8.36 -2.77
C SER A 151 -3.10 8.72 -3.40
N ALA A 152 -4.18 8.79 -2.63
CA ALA A 152 -5.48 9.30 -3.04
C ALA A 152 -5.87 10.63 -2.34
N ALA A 153 -5.03 11.15 -1.43
CA ALA A 153 -5.28 12.43 -0.78
C ALA A 153 -5.14 13.60 -1.76
N LYS A 154 -6.20 14.41 -1.87
CA LYS A 154 -6.31 15.54 -2.81
C LYS A 154 -5.72 16.81 -2.21
N ILE A 155 -4.45 16.75 -1.81
CA ILE A 155 -3.74 17.86 -1.17
C ILE A 155 -2.56 18.31 -2.07
N PRO A 156 -2.24 19.61 -2.15
CA PRO A 156 -1.26 20.16 -3.10
C PRO A 156 0.22 19.79 -2.81
N GLU A 157 0.49 18.99 -1.79
CA GLU A 157 1.82 18.61 -1.31
C GLU A 157 2.45 17.42 -2.07
N GLY A 158 1.79 16.90 -3.11
CA GLY A 158 2.39 15.90 -4.01
C GLY A 158 2.14 14.44 -3.67
N THR A 159 1.14 14.18 -2.84
CA THR A 159 0.65 12.83 -2.54
C THR A 159 0.29 12.00 -3.77
N MET A 160 -0.07 12.66 -4.87
CA MET A 160 -0.41 12.02 -6.14
C MET A 160 0.72 12.01 -7.18
N ASP A 161 1.95 12.45 -6.85
CA ASP A 161 3.05 12.59 -7.82
C ASP A 161 3.39 11.26 -8.53
N THR A 162 3.27 10.12 -7.86
CA THR A 162 3.55 8.78 -8.45
C THR A 162 2.48 8.31 -9.42
N GLN A 163 1.35 9.00 -9.48
CA GLN A 163 0.21 8.73 -10.35
C GLN A 163 -0.07 9.92 -11.27
N ASP A 164 0.91 10.80 -11.51
CA ASP A 164 0.70 12.01 -12.34
C ASP A 164 0.40 11.68 -13.81
N LEU A 165 0.53 10.40 -14.20
CA LEU A 165 -0.22 9.86 -15.34
C LEU A 165 -1.71 9.84 -14.99
N ARG A 166 -2.51 10.65 -15.69
CA ARG A 166 -3.98 10.67 -15.57
C ARG A 166 -4.46 9.23 -15.36
N ILE A 167 -5.13 8.98 -14.25
CA ILE A 167 -5.50 7.62 -13.82
C ILE A 167 -6.18 6.76 -14.91
N GLN A 168 -6.86 7.42 -15.85
CA GLN A 168 -7.44 6.80 -17.05
C GLN A 168 -6.38 6.18 -17.97
N ASP A 169 -5.29 6.90 -18.22
CA ASP A 169 -4.17 6.46 -19.06
C ASP A 169 -3.42 5.32 -18.38
N LEU A 170 -3.21 5.43 -17.06
CA LEU A 170 -2.62 4.36 -16.26
C LEU A 170 -3.50 3.10 -16.24
N CYS A 171 -4.82 3.24 -16.14
CA CYS A 171 -5.73 2.10 -16.27
C CYS A 171 -5.73 1.49 -17.67
N LYS A 172 -5.64 2.32 -18.71
CA LYS A 172 -5.55 1.83 -20.10
C LYS A 172 -4.27 1.03 -20.32
N TRP A 173 -3.13 1.55 -19.87
CA TRP A 173 -1.84 0.84 -19.90
C TRP A 173 -1.89 -0.42 -19.01
N GLY A 174 -2.46 -0.30 -17.83
CA GLY A 174 -2.60 -1.41 -16.88
C GLY A 174 -3.38 -2.57 -17.47
N LEU A 175 -4.54 -2.31 -18.09
CA LEU A 175 -5.34 -3.34 -18.74
C LEU A 175 -4.59 -4.05 -19.86
N GLN A 176 -3.75 -3.35 -20.63
CA GLN A 176 -2.89 -3.95 -21.66
C GLN A 176 -1.83 -4.90 -21.06
N ASN A 177 -1.41 -4.63 -19.83
CA ASN A 177 -0.43 -5.41 -19.08
C ASN A 177 -1.08 -6.36 -18.03
N GLY A 178 -2.40 -6.55 -18.10
CA GLY A 178 -3.14 -7.46 -17.21
C GLY A 178 -3.37 -6.95 -15.79
N ILE A 179 -3.15 -5.66 -15.51
CA ILE A 179 -3.54 -4.97 -14.27
C ILE A 179 -5.01 -4.55 -14.36
N ASN A 180 -5.77 -4.84 -13.31
CA ASN A 180 -7.20 -4.60 -13.25
C ASN A 180 -7.60 -3.47 -12.31
N GLY A 181 -6.70 -3.08 -11.38
CA GLY A 181 -6.96 -1.99 -10.47
C GLY A 181 -5.70 -1.36 -9.88
N LEU A 182 -5.88 -0.17 -9.30
CA LEU A 182 -4.82 0.63 -8.71
C LEU A 182 -5.17 0.87 -7.24
N VAL A 183 -4.38 0.29 -6.34
CA VAL A 183 -4.55 0.41 -4.89
C VAL A 183 -3.92 1.71 -4.42
N ARG A 184 -4.66 2.46 -3.60
CA ARG A 184 -4.26 3.78 -3.10
C ARG A 184 -4.83 4.00 -1.71
N MET A 185 -4.36 5.04 -1.04
CA MET A 185 -4.83 5.40 0.30
C MET A 185 -5.23 6.87 0.38
N GLU A 186 -6.40 7.15 0.95
CA GLU A 186 -6.77 8.47 1.47
C GLU A 186 -6.96 8.36 2.99
N VAL A 187 -8.21 8.32 3.48
CA VAL A 187 -8.49 7.99 4.88
C VAL A 187 -8.46 6.49 5.13
N ASN A 188 -8.59 5.68 4.09
CA ASN A 188 -8.44 4.23 4.12
C ASN A 188 -8.00 3.74 2.73
N PHE A 189 -7.72 2.45 2.59
CA PHE A 189 -7.36 1.85 1.30
C PHE A 189 -8.56 1.75 0.36
N GLU A 190 -8.33 2.16 -0.88
CA GLU A 190 -9.27 2.05 -1.99
C GLU A 190 -8.57 1.42 -3.19
N ILE A 191 -9.39 0.87 -4.10
CA ILE A 191 -8.93 0.35 -5.38
C ILE A 191 -9.69 1.06 -6.48
N MET A 192 -8.96 1.74 -7.36
CA MET A 192 -9.51 2.23 -8.62
C MET A 192 -9.59 1.05 -9.57
N ILE A 193 -10.80 0.59 -9.86
CA ILE A 193 -11.06 -0.54 -10.73
C ILE A 193 -11.17 -0.03 -12.16
N CYS A 194 -10.35 -0.57 -13.06
CA CYS A 194 -10.31 -0.11 -14.45
C CYS A 194 -11.49 -0.65 -15.28
N ASN A 195 -12.08 -1.79 -14.89
CA ASN A 195 -13.27 -2.38 -15.52
C ASN A 195 -14.08 -3.22 -14.53
N PHE A 196 -15.25 -2.74 -14.14
CA PHE A 196 -16.12 -3.39 -13.15
C PHE A 196 -16.78 -4.69 -13.63
N THR A 197 -16.75 -4.97 -14.94
CA THR A 197 -17.32 -6.19 -15.52
C THR A 197 -16.36 -7.39 -15.47
N SER A 198 -15.17 -7.22 -14.88
CA SER A 198 -14.13 -8.25 -14.81
C SER A 198 -13.63 -8.50 -13.39
N HIS A 199 -13.27 -9.75 -13.09
CA HIS A 199 -12.69 -10.23 -11.82
C HIS A 199 -13.56 -10.14 -10.56
N MET A 200 -14.72 -9.49 -10.61
CA MET A 200 -15.64 -9.42 -9.49
C MET A 200 -17.10 -9.41 -9.95
N GLU A 201 -17.99 -9.74 -9.03
CA GLU A 201 -19.43 -9.80 -9.24
C GLU A 201 -20.16 -9.09 -8.11
N VAL A 202 -21.35 -8.56 -8.40
CA VAL A 202 -22.19 -7.89 -7.40
C VAL A 202 -22.82 -8.96 -6.50
N VAL A 203 -22.56 -8.84 -5.19
CA VAL A 203 -23.16 -9.67 -4.14
C VAL A 203 -24.46 -9.05 -3.68
N SER A 204 -24.46 -7.74 -3.44
CA SER A 204 -25.62 -7.00 -2.99
C SER A 204 -25.62 -5.58 -3.54
N PHE A 205 -26.83 -5.04 -3.70
CA PHE A 205 -27.04 -3.65 -4.05
C PHE A 205 -28.22 -3.12 -3.24
N SER A 206 -27.91 -2.35 -2.21
CA SER A 206 -28.85 -1.98 -1.15
C SER A 206 -29.12 -0.49 -1.15
N ASN A 207 -30.35 -0.11 -0.84
CA ASN A 207 -30.69 1.26 -0.50
C ASN A 207 -30.67 1.41 1.03
N LEU A 208 -29.67 2.12 1.54
CA LEU A 208 -29.45 2.40 2.96
C LEU A 208 -30.17 3.69 3.34
N ASP A 209 -30.66 3.77 4.57
CA ASP A 209 -31.19 5.03 5.10
C ASP A 209 -30.08 6.09 5.15
N SER A 210 -30.32 7.24 4.52
CA SER A 210 -29.40 8.38 4.57
C SER A 210 -29.88 9.37 5.63
N PRO A 211 -29.11 9.59 6.72
CA PRO A 211 -29.45 10.60 7.71
C PRO A 211 -29.23 12.04 7.21
N ARG A 212 -28.74 12.21 5.97
CA ARG A 212 -28.47 13.54 5.40
C ARG A 212 -29.79 14.20 5.03
N LEU A 213 -30.28 15.07 5.91
CA LEU A 213 -31.13 16.17 5.48
C LEU A 213 -30.37 16.92 4.39
N ALA A 214 -31.05 17.16 3.27
CA ALA A 214 -30.50 17.86 2.13
C ALA A 214 -29.74 19.12 2.60
N ILE A 215 -28.61 19.42 1.98
CA ILE A 215 -27.96 20.74 2.10
C ILE A 215 -28.80 21.75 1.30
N ASP A 216 -30.10 21.79 1.57
CA ASP A 216 -31.05 22.76 1.07
C ASP A 216 -31.55 23.50 2.30
N ASN A 217 -30.84 24.59 2.62
CA ASN A 217 -31.06 25.54 3.70
C ASN A 217 -30.47 25.18 5.08
N ILE A 218 -29.30 25.76 5.31
CA ILE A 218 -28.74 26.04 6.63
C ILE A 218 -29.69 26.98 7.38
N THR A 219 -30.68 26.42 8.08
CA THR A 219 -31.30 27.04 9.25
C THR A 219 -31.93 25.93 10.10
N ASP A 220 -31.38 25.75 11.30
CA ASP A 220 -32.02 25.15 12.48
C ASP A 220 -32.13 23.61 12.62
N GLN A 221 -31.03 22.88 12.46
CA GLN A 221 -30.83 21.64 13.24
C GLN A 221 -29.34 21.45 13.62
N PRO A 222 -29.04 20.78 14.75
CA PRO A 222 -27.67 20.55 15.17
C PRO A 222 -27.01 19.51 14.26
N GLU A 223 -26.42 19.97 13.16
CA GLU A 223 -25.60 19.24 12.16
C GLU A 223 -24.45 18.39 12.76
N TYR A 224 -24.19 18.53 14.07
CA TYR A 224 -23.04 17.95 14.74
C TYR A 224 -23.14 16.46 15.03
N SER A 225 -24.33 15.89 15.25
CA SER A 225 -24.44 14.50 15.77
C SER A 225 -24.16 13.43 14.73
N ASN A 226 -24.71 13.54 13.52
CA ASN A 226 -24.55 12.50 12.48
C ASN A 226 -23.18 12.57 11.80
N THR A 227 -22.66 13.78 11.54
CA THR A 227 -21.34 13.96 10.92
C THR A 227 -20.20 13.49 11.83
N ALA A 228 -20.31 13.72 13.14
CA ALA A 228 -19.34 13.22 14.11
C ALA A 228 -19.37 11.68 14.18
N HIS A 229 -20.55 11.07 14.12
CA HIS A 229 -20.69 9.61 14.12
C HIS A 229 -20.09 8.98 12.85
N HIS A 230 -20.40 9.49 11.65
CA HIS A 230 -19.81 8.98 10.41
C HIS A 230 -18.29 9.15 10.36
N THR A 231 -17.78 10.30 10.81
CA THR A 231 -16.33 10.53 10.92
C THR A 231 -15.70 9.55 11.91
N PHE A 232 -16.35 9.33 13.07
CA PHE A 232 -15.88 8.37 14.07
C PHE A 232 -15.81 6.95 13.51
N GLU A 233 -16.86 6.48 12.81
CA GLU A 233 -16.88 5.13 12.25
C GLU A 233 -15.82 4.91 11.18
N ILE A 234 -15.58 5.89 10.30
CA ILE A 234 -14.46 5.80 9.34
C ILE A 234 -13.13 5.74 10.09
N MET A 235 -12.89 6.64 11.05
CA MET A 235 -11.62 6.67 11.78
C MET A 235 -11.43 5.39 12.59
N HIS A 236 -12.51 4.83 13.12
CA HIS A 236 -12.49 3.56 13.83
C HIS A 236 -12.13 2.40 12.90
N SER A 237 -12.76 2.29 11.72
CA SER A 237 -12.44 1.21 10.77
C SER A 237 -11.03 1.35 10.18
N THR A 238 -10.60 2.58 9.90
CA THR A 238 -9.22 2.90 9.51
C THR A 238 -8.22 2.49 10.59
N SER A 239 -8.58 2.66 11.87
CA SER A 239 -7.68 2.35 13.00
C SER A 239 -7.22 0.88 13.02
N TRP A 240 -7.98 -0.02 12.39
CA TRP A 240 -7.67 -1.46 12.31
C TRP A 240 -6.47 -1.76 11.39
N ARG A 241 -5.96 -0.77 10.66
CA ARG A 241 -4.86 -0.88 9.70
C ARG A 241 -3.69 0.06 10.02
N GLU A 242 -3.67 0.69 11.20
CA GLU A 242 -2.69 1.73 11.52
C GLU A 242 -1.26 1.24 11.46
N ASN A 243 -1.01 0.05 11.99
CA ASN A 243 0.31 -0.54 12.10
C ASN A 243 0.32 -1.91 11.42
N TYR A 244 1.53 -2.47 11.31
CA TYR A 244 1.74 -3.84 10.84
C TYR A 244 0.74 -4.83 11.49
N PRO A 245 0.10 -5.72 10.69
CA PRO A 245 0.37 -6.01 9.29
C PRO A 245 -0.35 -5.12 8.26
N GLY A 246 -1.08 -4.08 8.70
CA GLY A 246 -1.80 -3.19 7.78
C GLY A 246 -2.95 -3.89 7.06
N GLU A 247 -3.23 -3.49 5.81
CA GLU A 247 -4.22 -4.12 4.93
C GLU A 247 -3.71 -5.47 4.41
N THR A 248 -4.33 -6.55 4.87
CA THR A 248 -3.84 -7.93 4.62
C THR A 248 -4.54 -8.63 3.46
N ARG A 249 -5.63 -8.07 2.94
CA ARG A 249 -6.39 -8.66 1.81
C ARG A 249 -5.75 -8.35 0.46
N ILE A 250 -4.67 -7.57 0.44
CA ILE A 250 -3.89 -7.28 -0.76
C ILE A 250 -2.52 -7.92 -0.57
N ILE A 251 -2.18 -8.87 -1.44
CA ILE A 251 -0.91 -9.60 -1.36
C ILE A 251 0.07 -8.92 -2.30
N LEU A 252 1.06 -8.21 -1.75
CA LEU A 252 2.09 -7.53 -2.52
C LEU A 252 3.23 -8.46 -2.92
N ASP A 253 3.74 -8.28 -4.14
CA ASP A 253 4.99 -8.88 -4.59
C ASP A 253 6.16 -7.92 -4.30
N TYR A 254 6.75 -8.08 -3.11
CA TYR A 254 7.89 -7.29 -2.67
C TYR A 254 9.13 -7.47 -3.56
N SER A 255 9.26 -8.60 -4.29
CA SER A 255 10.38 -8.84 -5.21
C SER A 255 10.28 -8.02 -6.51
N ALA A 256 9.10 -7.49 -6.78
CA ALA A 256 8.77 -6.64 -7.92
C ALA A 256 8.63 -5.16 -7.53
N LEU A 257 9.04 -4.78 -6.31
CA LEU A 257 9.00 -3.41 -5.81
C LEU A 257 9.86 -2.49 -6.68
N ILE A 258 9.26 -1.39 -7.14
CA ILE A 258 9.95 -0.31 -7.86
C ILE A 258 9.98 0.91 -6.96
N SER A 259 11.17 1.38 -6.63
CA SER A 259 11.34 2.56 -5.79
C SER A 259 11.89 3.74 -6.58
N PHE A 260 11.27 4.90 -6.44
CA PHE A 260 11.81 6.17 -6.90
C PHE A 260 13.05 6.61 -6.10
N TYR A 261 13.42 5.88 -5.05
CA TYR A 261 14.68 6.06 -4.34
C TYR A 261 15.86 5.32 -4.98
N ASP A 262 15.63 4.48 -5.98
CA ASP A 262 16.68 3.86 -6.78
C ASP A 262 17.37 4.93 -7.65
N THR A 263 18.61 5.28 -7.30
CA THR A 263 19.37 6.34 -7.95
C THR A 263 19.84 5.98 -9.35
N ASP A 264 19.92 4.68 -9.67
CA ASP A 264 20.30 4.21 -10.99
C ASP A 264 19.07 4.23 -11.90
N LEU A 265 17.89 3.88 -11.38
CA LEU A 265 16.63 3.92 -12.12
C LEU A 265 16.13 5.35 -12.37
N VAL A 266 16.18 6.24 -11.37
CA VAL A 266 15.65 7.61 -11.47
C VAL A 266 16.66 8.70 -11.02
N PRO A 267 17.82 8.82 -11.68
CA PRO A 267 18.86 9.79 -11.37
C PRO A 267 18.39 11.25 -11.43
N SER A 268 17.34 11.58 -12.20
CA SER A 268 16.82 12.95 -12.29
C SER A 268 16.24 13.46 -10.97
N LEU A 269 15.81 12.56 -10.08
CA LEU A 269 15.27 12.91 -8.77
C LEU A 269 16.34 13.10 -7.69
N VAL A 270 17.58 12.64 -7.92
CA VAL A 270 18.68 12.77 -6.94
C VAL A 270 18.96 14.23 -6.57
N PRO A 271 19.24 15.16 -7.52
CA PRO A 271 19.51 16.55 -7.17
C PRO A 271 18.31 17.26 -6.54
N ARG A 272 17.09 16.77 -6.78
CA ARG A 272 15.85 17.37 -6.25
C ARG A 272 15.64 17.11 -4.76
N ARG A 273 16.33 16.13 -4.18
CA ARG A 273 16.20 15.76 -2.75
C ARG A 273 17.27 16.36 -1.87
N VAL A 274 18.32 16.93 -2.46
CA VAL A 274 19.48 17.44 -1.71
C VAL A 274 19.06 18.57 -0.79
N GLY A 275 19.36 18.42 0.51
CA GLY A 275 19.03 19.42 1.53
C GLY A 275 17.57 19.44 1.97
N LEU A 276 16.74 18.49 1.52
CA LEU A 276 15.35 18.34 1.93
C LEU A 276 15.20 17.22 2.97
N GLU A 277 14.15 17.31 3.77
CA GLU A 277 13.70 16.19 4.58
C GLU A 277 12.85 15.22 3.75
N ARG A 278 12.73 13.97 4.22
CA ARG A 278 11.93 12.93 3.55
C ARG A 278 10.50 13.36 3.25
N TRP A 279 9.90 14.18 4.12
CA TRP A 279 8.53 14.70 3.96
C TRP A 279 8.35 15.63 2.75
N ASP A 280 9.46 16.21 2.26
CA ASP A 280 9.50 17.17 1.16
C ASP A 280 10.08 16.57 -0.13
N HIS A 281 10.47 15.31 -0.12
CA HIS A 281 10.87 14.61 -1.34
C HIS A 281 9.67 14.51 -2.28
N ARG A 282 9.87 14.90 -3.55
CA ARG A 282 8.85 14.86 -4.59
C ARG A 282 9.26 13.90 -5.70
N VAL A 283 8.27 13.28 -6.34
CA VAL A 283 8.45 12.60 -7.63
C VAL A 283 8.16 13.58 -8.78
N ALA A 284 7.44 14.67 -8.50
CA ALA A 284 7.22 15.75 -9.46
C ALA A 284 8.54 16.29 -10.06
N GLY A 285 8.57 16.38 -11.38
CA GLY A 285 9.73 16.84 -12.14
C GLY A 285 10.79 15.77 -12.41
N ILE A 286 10.44 14.48 -12.24
CA ILE A 286 11.12 13.35 -12.88
C ILE A 286 11.25 13.60 -14.39
N SER A 287 12.38 13.20 -14.98
CA SER A 287 12.59 13.39 -16.42
C SER A 287 11.76 12.40 -17.25
N PRO A 288 11.41 12.72 -18.52
CA PRO A 288 10.72 11.79 -19.40
C PRO A 288 11.47 10.46 -19.60
N GLU A 289 12.81 10.51 -19.65
CA GLU A 289 13.65 9.32 -19.80
C GLU A 289 13.60 8.43 -18.55
N ASP A 290 13.50 9.03 -17.37
CA ASP A 290 13.33 8.28 -16.11
C ASP A 290 11.92 7.67 -16.02
N ILE A 291 10.88 8.38 -16.49
CA ILE A 291 9.52 7.83 -16.58
C ILE A 291 9.50 6.60 -17.49
N GLU A 292 10.07 6.69 -18.69
CA GLU A 292 10.13 5.56 -19.65
C GLU A 292 10.84 4.36 -19.02
N ARG A 293 11.96 4.57 -18.31
CA ARG A 293 12.66 3.48 -17.62
C ARG A 293 11.85 2.86 -16.48
N VAL A 294 11.07 3.65 -15.75
CA VAL A 294 10.16 3.14 -14.72
C VAL A 294 9.04 2.32 -15.34
N GLU A 295 8.45 2.78 -16.45
CA GLU A 295 7.42 2.05 -17.20
C GLU A 295 7.95 0.73 -17.78
N ASP A 296 9.15 0.73 -18.38
CA ASP A 296 9.83 -0.46 -18.90
C ASP A 296 10.14 -1.45 -17.78
N ARG A 297 10.66 -0.96 -16.65
CA ARG A 297 10.94 -1.80 -15.48
C ARG A 297 9.64 -2.40 -14.93
N LEU A 298 8.56 -1.63 -14.91
CA LEU A 298 7.25 -2.10 -14.47
C LEU A 298 6.70 -3.18 -15.41
N ALA A 299 6.76 -2.98 -16.72
CA ALA A 299 6.38 -4.00 -17.70
C ALA A 299 7.18 -5.30 -17.48
N GLN A 300 8.50 -5.20 -17.31
CA GLN A 300 9.37 -6.36 -17.09
C GLN A 300 9.04 -7.14 -15.81
N VAL A 301 8.70 -6.47 -14.71
CA VAL A 301 8.35 -7.20 -13.47
C VAL A 301 6.96 -7.84 -13.56
N LEU A 302 6.04 -7.28 -14.35
CA LEU A 302 4.69 -7.83 -14.55
C LEU A 302 4.64 -9.07 -15.44
N GLU A 303 5.66 -9.29 -16.28
CA GLU A 303 5.84 -10.52 -17.07
C GLU A 303 6.18 -11.73 -16.20
N ARG A 304 6.70 -11.51 -14.99
CA ARG A 304 7.07 -12.60 -14.09
C ARG A 304 5.81 -13.34 -13.65
N PRO A 305 5.86 -14.68 -13.54
CA PRO A 305 4.77 -15.42 -12.92
C PRO A 305 4.59 -14.90 -11.49
N PRO A 306 3.34 -14.68 -11.05
CA PRO A 306 3.09 -14.19 -9.71
C PRO A 306 3.72 -15.14 -8.71
N VAL A 307 4.46 -14.59 -7.74
CA VAL A 307 4.99 -15.36 -6.61
C VAL A 307 3.79 -15.89 -5.84
N THR A 308 3.33 -17.08 -6.19
CA THR A 308 2.26 -17.76 -5.47
C THR A 308 2.71 -17.89 -4.02
N ALA A 309 1.95 -17.30 -3.10
CA ALA A 309 2.08 -17.52 -1.67
C ALA A 309 1.68 -18.97 -1.35
N SER A 310 2.53 -19.91 -1.76
CA SER A 310 2.56 -21.28 -1.29
C SER A 310 3.86 -21.91 -1.80
N ALA A 311 4.94 -21.68 -1.07
CA ALA A 311 5.81 -22.82 -0.80
C ALA A 311 4.93 -23.83 -0.05
N ALA A 312 4.26 -24.70 -0.79
CA ALA A 312 3.73 -25.92 -0.23
C ALA A 312 4.97 -26.75 0.12
N TRP A 313 5.47 -26.55 1.35
CA TRP A 313 6.39 -27.48 1.97
C TRP A 313 5.62 -28.80 2.08
N THR A 314 5.93 -29.71 1.16
CA THR A 314 5.55 -31.13 1.24
C THR A 314 6.73 -31.91 1.79
#